data_AF-A0A9E2Y879-F1
#
_entry.id   AF-A0A9E2Y879-F1
#
_cell.length_a   1.000
_cell.length_b   1.000
_cell.length_c   1.000
_cell.angle_alpha   90.00
_cell.angle_beta   90.00
_cell.angle_gamma   90.00
#
_symmetry.space_group_name_H-M   'P 1'
#
loop_
_entity.id
_entity.type
_entity.pdbx_description
1 polymer ?
#
loop_
_entity_poly.entity_id
_entity_poly.type
_entity_poly.pdbx_seq_one_letter_code
_entity_poly.pdbx_strand_id
1 'polypeptide(L)'
;TQESAFGFVAALDELSHLELYAATAHHLRALHARAAGSIADARVHATGAAVVYRTLGWPLHEAHSLSLAGERREPTRIDPLSAREREIAQLVADGAGNARIASDLAVSQRTIEKYLTSIYGKLQLRNRSELAAMVARRDRS
;
A
#
# COMPACT_ATOMS: atom_id res chain seq x y z
N THR A 1 -54.45 -11.97 0.09
CA THR A 1 -53.26 -11.46 0.79
C THR A 1 -52.06 -11.37 -0.15
N GLN A 2 -52.20 -10.62 -1.24
CA GLN A 2 -51.18 -10.49 -2.30
C GLN A 2 -50.68 -9.04 -2.45
N GLU A 3 -51.33 -8.08 -1.78
CA GLU A 3 -50.93 -6.66 -1.73
C GLU A 3 -49.70 -6.39 -0.85
N SER A 4 -49.43 -7.22 0.18
CA SER A 4 -48.24 -7.02 1.05
C SER A 4 -46.91 -7.34 0.35
N ALA A 5 -46.90 -8.20 -0.67
CA ALA A 5 -45.67 -8.59 -1.35
C ALA A 5 -45.15 -7.50 -2.31
N PHE A 6 -46.05 -6.74 -2.94
CA PHE A 6 -45.69 -5.63 -3.81
C PHE A 6 -45.20 -4.40 -3.03
N GLY A 7 -45.79 -4.12 -1.86
CA GLY A 7 -45.31 -3.06 -0.96
C GLY A 7 -43.89 -3.32 -0.43
N PHE A 8 -43.51 -4.59 -0.22
CA PHE A 8 -42.18 -4.99 0.23
C PHE A 8 -41.10 -4.80 -0.85
N VAL A 9 -41.41 -5.09 -2.12
CA VAL A 9 -40.47 -4.89 -3.25
C VAL A 9 -40.26 -3.40 -3.55
N ALA A 10 -41.32 -2.58 -3.48
CA ALA A 10 -41.19 -1.13 -3.64
C ALA A 10 -40.44 -0.47 -2.47
N ALA A 11 -40.67 -0.93 -1.23
CA ALA A 11 -39.92 -0.49 -0.06
C ALA A 11 -38.43 -0.90 -0.12
N LEU A 12 -38.12 -2.07 -0.69
CA LEU A 12 -36.73 -2.48 -0.96
C LEU A 12 -36.05 -1.61 -2.04
N ASP A 13 -36.80 -1.13 -3.03
CA ASP A 13 -36.31 -0.20 -4.07
C ASP A 13 -36.04 1.21 -3.47
N GLU A 14 -36.92 1.72 -2.60
CA GLU A 14 -36.68 2.95 -1.82
C GLU A 14 -35.48 2.84 -0.86
N LEU A 15 -35.33 1.68 -0.18
CA LEU A 15 -34.18 1.41 0.69
C LEU A 15 -32.87 1.29 -0.13
N SER A 16 -32.94 0.79 -1.36
CA SER A 16 -31.78 0.71 -2.26
C SER A 16 -31.23 2.08 -2.65
N HIS A 17 -32.10 3.08 -2.78
CA HIS A 17 -31.69 4.47 -3.04
C HIS A 17 -31.01 5.12 -1.82
N LEU A 18 -31.49 4.84 -0.61
CA LEU A 18 -30.88 5.32 0.64
C LEU A 18 -29.50 4.68 0.88
N GLU A 19 -29.39 3.37 0.68
CA GLU A 19 -28.11 2.64 0.79
C GLU A 19 -27.10 3.16 -0.23
N LEU A 20 -27.52 3.36 -1.47
CA LEU A 20 -26.67 3.92 -2.52
C LEU A 20 -26.24 5.37 -2.22
N TYR A 21 -27.15 6.21 -1.73
CA TYR A 21 -26.85 7.59 -1.36
C TYR A 21 -25.85 7.64 -0.20
N ALA A 22 -26.05 6.79 0.82
CA ALA A 22 -25.13 6.65 1.93
C ALA A 22 -23.75 6.17 1.46
N ALA A 23 -23.69 5.15 0.60
CA ALA A 23 -22.45 4.65 0.02
C ALA A 23 -21.69 5.73 -0.75
N THR A 24 -22.41 6.52 -1.55
CA THR A 24 -21.84 7.62 -2.31
C THR A 24 -21.35 8.73 -1.39
N ALA A 25 -22.09 9.06 -0.33
CA ALA A 25 -21.65 10.03 0.67
C ALA A 25 -20.40 9.55 1.43
N HIS A 26 -20.34 8.27 1.80
CA HIS A 26 -19.15 7.63 2.36
C HIS A 26 -17.97 7.69 1.38
N HIS A 27 -18.20 7.39 0.10
CA HIS A 27 -17.16 7.48 -0.93
C HIS A 27 -16.59 8.90 -1.08
N LEU A 28 -17.46 9.91 -1.12
CA LEU A 28 -17.04 11.32 -1.19
C LEU A 28 -16.29 11.78 0.07
N ARG A 29 -16.73 11.36 1.26
CA ARG A 29 -16.00 11.62 2.51
C ARG A 29 -14.62 10.98 2.52
N ALA A 30 -14.50 9.77 1.96
CA ALA A 30 -13.21 9.11 1.82
C ALA A 30 -12.26 9.87 0.88
N LEU A 31 -12.78 10.40 -0.24
CA LEU A 31 -12.02 11.26 -1.16
C LEU A 31 -11.55 12.55 -0.48
N HIS A 32 -12.44 13.23 0.25
CA HIS A 32 -12.10 14.46 0.97
C HIS A 32 -11.05 14.20 2.06
N ALA A 33 -11.22 13.14 2.85
CA ALA A 33 -10.24 12.75 3.87
C ALA A 33 -8.88 12.40 3.27
N ARG A 34 -8.84 11.73 2.11
CA ARG A 34 -7.60 11.48 1.36
C ARG A 34 -6.92 12.77 0.91
N ALA A 35 -7.68 13.70 0.34
CA ALA A 35 -7.16 14.99 -0.10
C ALA A 35 -6.62 15.83 1.07
N ALA A 36 -7.25 15.71 2.25
CA ALA A 36 -6.80 16.37 3.49
C ALA A 36 -5.64 15.64 4.21
N GLY A 37 -5.21 14.48 3.72
CA GLY A 37 -4.13 13.68 4.32
C GLY A 37 -4.54 12.82 5.53
N SER A 38 -5.82 12.77 5.90
CA SER A 38 -6.31 11.92 7.00
C SER A 38 -6.57 10.50 6.53
N ILE A 39 -5.60 9.61 6.72
CA ILE A 39 -5.69 8.19 6.32
C ILE A 39 -6.74 7.44 7.15
N ALA A 40 -6.84 7.73 8.44
CA ALA A 40 -7.77 7.05 9.34
C ALA A 40 -9.23 7.31 8.92
N ASP A 41 -9.59 8.57 8.67
CA ASP A 41 -10.94 8.95 8.25
C ASP A 41 -11.25 8.43 6.85
N ALA A 42 -10.27 8.50 5.94
CA ALA A 42 -10.41 7.95 4.60
C ALA A 42 -10.78 6.46 4.65
N ARG A 43 -10.11 5.68 5.51
CA ARG A 43 -10.35 4.25 5.68
C ARG A 43 -11.75 3.96 6.21
N VAL A 44 -12.18 4.63 7.28
CA VAL A 44 -13.51 4.42 7.86
C VAL A 44 -14.60 4.64 6.81
N HIS A 45 -14.51 5.73 6.06
CA HIS A 45 -15.52 6.04 5.07
C HIS A 45 -15.45 5.15 3.82
N ALA A 46 -14.24 4.84 3.37
CA ALA A 46 -14.01 3.98 2.21
C ALA A 46 -14.50 2.54 2.42
N THR A 47 -14.23 1.94 3.58
CA THR A 47 -14.69 0.58 3.90
C THR A 47 -16.22 0.52 3.95
N GLY A 48 -16.87 1.54 4.52
CA GLY A 48 -18.34 1.64 4.53
C GLY A 48 -18.94 1.69 3.11
N ALA A 49 -18.35 2.49 2.21
CA ALA A 49 -18.80 2.54 0.81
C ALA A 49 -18.57 1.22 0.06
N ALA A 50 -17.41 0.58 0.27
CA ALA A 50 -17.05 -0.66 -0.42
C ALA A 50 -18.01 -1.82 -0.12
N VAL A 51 -18.47 -1.96 1.13
CA VAL A 51 -19.43 -3.00 1.52
C VAL A 51 -20.73 -2.86 0.73
N VAL A 52 -21.27 -1.65 0.61
CA VAL A 52 -22.52 -1.42 -0.11
C VAL A 52 -22.33 -1.63 -1.61
N TYR A 53 -21.25 -1.11 -2.21
CA TYR A 53 -20.98 -1.32 -3.64
C TYR A 53 -20.77 -2.80 -4.00
N ARG A 54 -20.20 -3.60 -3.09
CA ARG A 54 -20.12 -5.05 -3.25
C ARG A 54 -21.50 -5.69 -3.33
N THR A 55 -22.38 -5.34 -2.39
CA THR A 55 -23.77 -5.84 -2.34
C THR A 55 -24.56 -5.46 -3.60
N LEU A 56 -24.33 -4.25 -4.13
CA LEU A 56 -24.95 -3.76 -5.36
C LEU A 56 -24.33 -4.35 -6.64
N GLY A 57 -23.22 -5.09 -6.55
CA GLY A 57 -22.52 -5.64 -7.71
C GLY A 57 -21.81 -4.59 -8.57
N TRP A 58 -21.27 -3.54 -7.94
CA TRP A 58 -20.60 -2.41 -8.59
C TRP A 58 -19.07 -2.46 -8.38
N PRO A 59 -18.36 -3.35 -9.07
CA PRO A 59 -16.98 -3.70 -8.74
C PRO A 59 -15.98 -2.55 -8.92
N LEU A 60 -16.26 -1.60 -9.81
CA LEU A 60 -15.40 -0.42 -10.00
C LEU A 60 -15.48 0.55 -8.82
N HIS A 61 -16.69 0.79 -8.30
CA HIS A 61 -16.91 1.68 -7.16
C HIS A 61 -16.39 1.05 -5.86
N GLU A 62 -16.57 -0.26 -5.72
CA GLU A 62 -15.96 -1.04 -4.64
C GLU A 62 -14.43 -0.93 -4.68
N ALA A 63 -13.80 -1.28 -5.79
CA ALA A 63 -12.34 -1.27 -5.92
C ALA A 63 -11.75 0.14 -5.71
N HIS A 64 -12.45 1.18 -6.20
CA HIS A 64 -12.03 2.55 -5.97
C HIS A 64 -12.14 2.92 -4.48
N SER A 65 -13.26 2.58 -3.83
CA SER A 65 -13.43 2.80 -2.39
C SER A 65 -12.32 2.09 -1.59
N LEU A 66 -12.05 0.81 -1.84
CA LEU A 66 -10.96 0.08 -1.18
C LEU A 66 -9.58 0.69 -1.44
N SER A 67 -9.34 1.25 -2.62
CA SER A 67 -8.10 2.01 -2.89
C SER A 67 -8.00 3.26 -2.00
N LEU A 68 -9.10 3.96 -1.75
CA LEU A 68 -9.15 5.09 -0.82
C LEU A 68 -8.95 4.64 0.63
N ALA A 69 -9.39 3.43 0.98
CA ALA A 69 -9.16 2.85 2.32
C ALA A 69 -7.68 2.56 2.62
N GLY A 70 -6.84 2.55 1.58
CA GLY A 70 -5.48 2.01 1.68
C GLY A 70 -5.44 0.48 1.61
N GLU A 71 -6.51 -0.16 1.12
CA GLU A 71 -6.63 -1.61 0.91
C GLU A 71 -6.42 -2.05 -0.55
N ARG A 72 -6.00 -1.15 -1.45
CA ARG A 72 -4.91 -1.59 -2.32
C ARG A 72 -3.74 -1.76 -1.38
N ARG A 73 -3.18 -2.98 -1.27
CA ARG A 73 -1.81 -3.20 -0.78
C ARG A 73 -1.08 -1.90 -1.02
N GLU A 74 -0.70 -1.21 0.06
CA GLU A 74 0.31 -0.16 -0.05
C GLU A 74 1.28 -0.69 -1.10
N PRO A 75 1.55 0.00 -2.22
CA PRO A 75 2.62 -0.46 -3.08
C PRO A 75 3.78 -0.52 -2.10
N THR A 76 4.13 -1.72 -1.66
CA THR A 76 5.27 -2.00 -0.79
C THR A 76 6.33 -1.23 -1.50
N ARG A 77 6.70 -0.05 -0.95
CA ARG A 77 7.34 1.06 -1.70
C ARG A 77 8.17 0.42 -2.77
N ILE A 78 7.82 0.54 -4.08
CA ILE A 78 8.49 -0.21 -5.16
C ILE A 78 9.93 -0.32 -4.74
N ASP A 79 10.37 -1.51 -4.31
CA ASP A 79 11.60 -1.52 -3.55
C ASP A 79 12.65 -1.09 -4.56
N PRO A 80 13.29 0.07 -4.36
CA PRO A 80 14.11 0.65 -5.41
C PRO A 80 15.33 -0.24 -5.68
N LEU A 81 15.57 -1.22 -4.80
CA LEU A 81 16.61 -2.22 -4.92
C LEU A 81 16.11 -3.51 -5.59
N SER A 82 16.89 -3.96 -6.57
CA SER A 82 16.84 -5.31 -7.09
C SER A 82 17.16 -6.35 -5.99
N ALA A 83 16.87 -7.63 -6.26
CA ALA A 83 17.16 -8.72 -5.32
C ALA A 83 18.64 -8.74 -4.89
N ARG A 84 19.57 -8.55 -5.84
CA ARG A 84 21.00 -8.54 -5.57
C ARG A 84 21.44 -7.33 -4.74
N GLU A 85 20.86 -6.16 -5.00
CA GLU A 85 21.15 -4.95 -4.23
C GLU A 85 20.64 -5.05 -2.80
N ARG A 86 19.52 -5.73 -2.59
CA ARG A 86 18.95 -5.99 -1.27
C ARG A 86 19.81 -6.95 -0.46
N GLU A 87 20.28 -8.03 -1.08
CA GLU A 87 21.22 -8.97 -0.47
C GLU A 87 22.51 -8.24 -0.04
N ILE A 88 23.07 -7.39 -0.90
CA ILE A 88 24.24 -6.56 -0.56
C ILE A 88 23.92 -5.60 0.59
N ALA A 89 22.77 -4.92 0.57
CA ALA A 89 22.35 -4.00 1.62
C ALA A 89 22.19 -4.72 2.98
N GLN A 90 21.70 -5.95 2.99
CA GLN A 90 21.59 -6.76 4.21
C GLN A 90 22.96 -7.11 4.75
N LEU A 91 23.86 -7.62 3.92
CA LEU A 91 25.24 -7.92 4.33
C LEU A 91 25.96 -6.67 4.87
N VAL A 92 25.65 -5.49 4.32
CA VAL A 92 26.15 -4.22 4.86
C VAL A 92 25.63 -3.94 6.27
N ALA A 93 24.33 -4.15 6.50
CA ALA A 93 23.68 -3.98 7.80
C ALA A 93 24.22 -4.96 8.84
N ASP A 94 24.58 -6.17 8.42
CA ASP A 94 25.24 -7.19 9.24
C ASP A 94 26.72 -6.86 9.53
N GLY A 95 27.24 -5.74 9.01
CA GLY A 95 28.60 -5.26 9.25
C GLY A 95 29.66 -5.79 8.29
N ALA A 96 29.30 -6.50 7.22
CA ALA A 96 30.28 -7.09 6.30
C ALA A 96 30.96 -6.04 5.40
N GLY A 97 32.29 -5.94 5.45
CA GLY A 97 33.06 -5.07 4.55
C GLY A 97 33.04 -5.54 3.08
N ASN A 98 33.40 -4.65 2.14
CA ASN A 98 33.35 -4.93 0.70
C ASN A 98 34.13 -6.19 0.30
N ALA A 99 35.27 -6.46 0.93
CA ALA A 99 36.08 -7.66 0.67
C ALA A 99 35.35 -8.96 1.02
N ARG A 100 34.64 -8.98 2.16
CA ARG A 100 33.84 -10.13 2.59
C ARG A 100 32.63 -10.32 1.68
N ILE A 101 31.88 -9.26 1.41
CA ILE A 101 30.74 -9.29 0.49
C ILE A 101 31.18 -9.78 -0.89
N ALA A 102 32.30 -9.28 -1.41
CA ALA A 102 32.84 -9.70 -2.69
C ALA A 102 33.16 -11.21 -2.73
N SER A 103 33.76 -11.74 -1.66
CA SER A 103 34.04 -13.17 -1.51
C SER A 103 32.76 -14.00 -1.45
N ASP A 104 31.81 -13.63 -0.60
CA ASP A 104 30.54 -14.34 -0.39
C ASP A 104 29.71 -14.40 -1.68
N LEU A 105 29.82 -13.34 -2.50
CA LEU A 105 29.07 -13.15 -3.73
C LEU A 105 29.83 -13.57 -5.00
N ALA A 106 31.07 -14.06 -4.86
CA ALA A 106 31.97 -14.43 -5.96
C ALA A 106 32.16 -13.34 -7.03
N VAL A 107 32.34 -12.08 -6.60
CA VAL A 107 32.56 -10.92 -7.47
C VAL A 107 33.76 -10.10 -7.00
N SER A 108 34.19 -9.10 -7.79
CA SER A 108 35.27 -8.19 -7.37
C SER A 108 34.79 -7.15 -6.35
N GLN A 109 35.69 -6.64 -5.50
CA GLN A 109 35.38 -5.51 -4.61
C GLN A 109 34.89 -4.27 -5.38
N ARG A 110 35.45 -4.03 -6.57
CA ARG A 110 35.03 -2.94 -7.46
C ARG A 110 33.59 -3.10 -7.95
N THR A 111 33.13 -4.35 -8.12
CA THR A 111 31.72 -4.63 -8.44
C THR A 111 30.82 -4.25 -7.26
N ILE A 112 31.23 -4.56 -6.03
CA ILE A 112 30.50 -4.18 -4.81
C ILE A 112 30.44 -2.66 -4.66
N GLU A 113 31.52 -1.93 -4.91
CA GLU A 113 31.53 -0.46 -4.89
C GLU A 113 30.53 0.16 -5.88
N LYS A 114 30.42 -0.42 -7.09
CA LYS A 114 29.43 0.00 -8.08
C LYS A 114 28.01 -0.25 -7.60
N TYR A 115 27.73 -1.43 -7.04
CA TYR A 115 26.43 -1.72 -6.44
C TYR A 115 26.11 -0.75 -5.31
N LEU A 116 27.04 -0.48 -4.40
CA LEU A 116 26.82 0.45 -3.29
C LEU A 116 26.56 1.88 -3.77
N THR A 117 27.28 2.35 -4.79
CA THR A 117 27.01 3.66 -5.43
C THR A 117 25.58 3.71 -5.99
N SER A 118 25.14 2.66 -6.69
CA SER A 118 23.77 2.59 -7.23
C SER A 118 22.73 2.55 -6.11
N ILE A 119 22.95 1.74 -5.08
CA ILE A 119 22.09 1.61 -3.89
C ILE A 119 21.95 2.96 -3.19
N TYR A 120 23.04 3.68 -2.97
CA TYR A 120 23.02 5.01 -2.37
C TYR A 120 22.23 6.00 -3.21
N GLY A 121 22.40 6.01 -4.53
CA GLY A 121 21.61 6.85 -5.43
C GLY A 121 20.12 6.51 -5.40
N LYS A 122 19.78 5.22 -5.44
CA LYS A 122 18.40 4.70 -5.40
C LYS A 122 17.67 5.01 -4.09
N LEU A 123 18.40 5.00 -2.97
CA LEU A 123 17.86 5.22 -1.64
C LEU A 123 18.08 6.65 -1.11
N GLN A 124 18.75 7.50 -1.90
CA GLN A 124 19.15 8.87 -1.52
C GLN A 124 19.98 8.92 -0.22
N LEU A 125 20.88 7.96 -0.06
CA LEU A 125 21.79 7.86 1.09
C LEU A 125 23.16 8.40 0.73
N ARG A 126 23.89 8.87 1.74
CA ARG A 126 25.23 9.47 1.57
C ARG A 126 26.34 8.51 1.93
N ASN A 127 26.06 7.53 2.79
CA ASN A 127 27.08 6.66 3.34
C ASN A 127 26.54 5.30 3.77
N ARG A 128 27.49 4.42 4.04
CA ARG A 128 27.26 3.05 4.51
C ARG A 128 26.49 2.99 5.83
N SER A 129 26.77 3.90 6.75
CA SER A 129 26.14 3.91 8.08
C SER A 129 24.65 4.24 7.98
N GLU A 130 24.27 5.15 7.09
CA GLU A 130 22.88 5.45 6.77
C GLU A 130 22.17 4.23 6.15
N LEU A 131 22.84 3.48 5.27
CA LEU A 131 22.31 2.25 4.71
C LEU A 131 22.06 1.19 5.79
N ALA A 132 23.04 0.92 6.65
CA ALA A 132 22.89 -0.03 7.75
C ALA A 132 21.77 0.38 8.71
N ALA A 133 21.69 1.66 9.07
CA ALA A 133 20.65 2.19 9.95
C ALA A 133 19.25 2.10 9.32
N MET A 134 19.13 2.29 8.00
CA MET A 134 17.86 2.18 7.29
C MET A 134 17.37 0.72 7.24
N VAL A 135 18.24 -0.22 6.90
CA VAL A 135 17.90 -1.66 6.83
C VAL A 135 17.50 -2.18 8.21
N ALA A 136 18.27 -1.85 9.26
CA ALA A 136 17.95 -2.27 10.63
C ALA A 136 16.60 -1.72 11.15
N ARG A 137 16.11 -0.59 10.63
CA ARG A 137 14.76 -0.08 10.96
C ARG A 137 13.67 -0.88 10.25
N ARG A 138 13.91 -1.32 9.01
CA ARG A 138 12.96 -2.11 8.23
C ARG A 138 12.75 -3.51 8.83
N ASP A 139 13.80 -4.14 9.36
CA ASP A 139 13.70 -5.48 9.97
C ASP A 139 12.92 -5.50 11.30
N ARG A 140 12.70 -4.34 11.91
CA ARG A 140 11.92 -4.18 13.16
C ARG A 140 10.45 -3.79 12.94
N SER A 141 10.04 -3.55 11.70
CA SER A 141 8.68 -3.11 11.34
C SER A 141 7.90 -4.26 10.72
#